data_AF-A0A839DUN2-F1
#
_entry.id   AF-A0A839DUN2-F1
#
_cell.length_a   1.000
_cell.length_b   1.000
_cell.length_c   1.000
_cell.angle_alpha   90.00
_cell.angle_beta   90.00
_cell.angle_gamma   90.00
#
_symmetry.space_group_name_H-M   'P 1'
#
loop_
_entity.id
_entity.type
_entity.pdbx_description
1 polymer ?
#
loop_
_entity_poly.entity_id
_entity_poly.type
_entity_poly.pdbx_seq_one_letter_code
_entity_poly.pdbx_strand_id
1 'polypeptide(L)'
;MRHNGRRHHLYPTSEGWVYLATVLDCYSKTIVGWALDDHYRASLITKAIHMAAHSHTIPAGAIFHSDRGSNHKSADFGNTLRSLGIRRSVGRAGSSFDNAMAESFFATLKNERVPRMTGLIRQHAIADIATCIELRYNHRRLRFGVGCKNPHEVQIERQNRLDVA
;
A
#
# COMPACT_ATOMS: atom_id res chain seq x y z
N MET A 1 4.22 -1.59 6.79
CA MET A 1 4.10 -0.77 5.55
C MET A 1 5.46 -0.76 4.86
N ARG A 2 5.59 -1.18 3.57
CA ARG A 2 6.81 -1.20 2.68
C ARG A 2 6.42 -1.00 1.21
N HIS A 3 7.35 -0.56 0.35
CA HIS A 3 7.17 -0.30 -1.09
C HIS A 3 8.52 -0.37 -1.88
N ASN A 4 8.58 -1.07 -3.04
CA ASN A 4 9.82 -1.49 -3.75
C ASN A 4 10.00 -0.99 -5.22
N GLY A 5 11.19 -0.93 -5.82
CA GLY A 5 11.47 -0.13 -7.06
C GLY A 5 10.70 -0.41 -8.39
N ARG A 6 10.36 0.69 -9.09
CA ARG A 6 10.05 1.00 -10.52
C ARG A 6 9.25 0.05 -11.45
N ARG A 7 9.23 -1.27 -11.29
CA ARG A 7 8.47 -2.15 -12.23
C ARG A 7 7.12 -2.61 -11.70
N HIS A 8 6.90 -2.70 -10.39
CA HIS A 8 5.65 -3.24 -9.82
C HIS A 8 4.51 -2.23 -9.71
N HIS A 9 4.82 -0.94 -9.80
CA HIS A 9 3.87 0.15 -9.53
C HIS A 9 3.26 0.76 -10.77
N LEU A 10 3.64 0.26 -11.93
CA LEU A 10 3.34 0.86 -13.21
C LEU A 10 2.21 0.10 -13.91
N TYR A 11 1.18 0.84 -14.35
CA TYR A 11 0.01 0.31 -15.04
C TYR A 11 -0.14 1.03 -16.40
N PRO A 12 -0.22 0.28 -17.51
CA PRO A 12 -0.34 0.87 -18.85
C PRO A 12 -1.74 1.48 -19.07
N THR A 13 -1.77 2.56 -19.84
CA THR A 13 -2.98 3.27 -20.26
C THR A 13 -2.79 3.74 -21.71
N SER A 14 -3.85 4.24 -22.35
CA SER A 14 -3.74 4.88 -23.67
C SER A 14 -2.99 6.22 -23.63
N GLU A 15 -2.80 6.82 -22.46
CA GLU A 15 -2.14 8.12 -22.24
C GLU A 15 -0.75 7.97 -21.59
N GLY A 16 -0.13 6.80 -21.71
CA GLY A 16 1.12 6.47 -21.04
C GLY A 16 0.88 5.60 -19.81
N TRP A 17 1.35 6.03 -18.63
CA TRP A 17 1.36 5.17 -17.45
C TRP A 17 0.75 5.82 -16.22
N VAL A 18 0.28 4.98 -15.30
CA VAL A 18 -0.10 5.35 -13.93
C VAL A 18 0.83 4.65 -12.95
N TYR A 19 1.27 5.40 -11.95
CA TYR A 19 2.08 4.94 -10.84
C TYR A 19 1.22 4.79 -9.58
N LEU A 20 1.31 3.64 -8.92
CA LEU A 20 0.61 3.34 -7.66
C LEU A 20 1.60 3.28 -6.50
N ALA A 21 1.33 4.01 -5.42
CA ALA A 21 1.94 3.76 -4.10
C ALA A 21 0.91 3.16 -3.15
N THR A 22 1.33 2.22 -2.31
CA THR A 22 0.45 1.59 -1.30
C THR A 22 1.12 1.52 0.06
N VAL A 23 0.27 1.48 1.07
CA VAL A 23 0.60 1.37 2.48
C VAL A 23 -0.14 0.15 3.00
N LEU A 24 0.59 -0.95 3.21
CA LEU A 24 0.06 -2.22 3.67
C LEU A 24 0.29 -2.40 5.18
N ASP A 25 -0.78 -2.72 5.92
CA ASP A 25 -0.69 -3.19 7.31
C ASP A 25 -0.23 -4.66 7.33
N CYS A 26 0.93 -4.90 7.95
CA CYS A 26 1.54 -6.23 7.98
C CYS A 26 0.75 -7.21 8.86
N TYR A 27 -0.09 -6.73 9.79
CA TYR A 27 -0.93 -7.59 10.61
C TYR A 27 -2.15 -8.07 9.82
N SER A 28 -3.05 -7.16 9.43
CA SER A 28 -4.32 -7.49 8.77
C SER A 28 -4.19 -7.82 7.28
N LYS A 29 -3.06 -7.45 6.66
CA LYS A 29 -2.83 -7.49 5.21
C LYS A 29 -3.66 -6.47 4.42
N THR A 30 -4.31 -5.53 5.10
CA THR A 30 -5.12 -4.46 4.50
C THR A 30 -4.24 -3.44 3.81
N ILE A 31 -4.66 -2.97 2.63
CA ILE A 31 -4.12 -1.73 2.07
C ILE A 31 -4.85 -0.60 2.76
N VAL A 32 -4.19 0.01 3.73
CA VAL A 32 -4.75 1.06 4.59
C VAL A 32 -4.61 2.46 3.98
N GLY A 33 -3.73 2.61 2.98
CA GLY A 33 -3.64 3.82 2.19
C GLY A 33 -2.99 3.55 0.84
N TRP A 34 -3.35 4.34 -0.15
CA TRP A 34 -2.81 4.25 -1.49
C TRP A 34 -2.88 5.61 -2.18
N ALA A 35 -2.12 5.76 -3.26
CA ALA A 35 -2.19 6.94 -4.10
C ALA A 35 -1.83 6.55 -5.54
N LEU A 36 -2.39 7.27 -6.50
CA LEU A 36 -2.14 7.11 -7.93
C LEU A 36 -1.70 8.45 -8.52
N ASP A 37 -0.71 8.43 -9.41
CA ASP A 37 -0.19 9.63 -10.07
C ASP A 37 0.42 9.27 -11.44
N ASP A 38 0.71 10.27 -12.27
CA ASP A 38 1.40 10.07 -13.56
C ASP A 38 2.94 9.98 -13.42
N HIS A 39 3.45 10.11 -12.20
CA HIS A 39 4.88 10.11 -11.89
C HIS A 39 5.23 9.31 -10.63
N TYR A 40 6.48 8.85 -10.55
CA TYR A 40 7.03 8.17 -9.37
C TYR A 40 7.91 9.09 -8.52
N ARG A 41 7.28 9.97 -7.72
CA ARG A 41 7.96 10.94 -6.83
C ARG A 41 7.68 10.64 -5.35
N ALA A 42 8.47 11.23 -4.45
CA ALA A 42 8.23 11.12 -3.01
C ALA A 42 6.83 11.61 -2.60
N SER A 43 6.29 12.62 -3.30
CA SER A 43 4.93 13.14 -3.10
C SER A 43 3.84 12.07 -3.27
N LEU A 44 4.01 11.12 -4.18
CA LEU A 44 3.07 10.02 -4.36
C LEU A 44 3.06 9.09 -3.12
N ILE A 45 4.23 8.83 -2.55
CA ILE A 45 4.37 7.99 -1.36
C ILE A 45 3.80 8.71 -0.14
N THR A 46 4.09 10.01 0.03
CA THR A 46 3.55 10.79 1.15
C THR A 46 2.03 10.90 1.07
N LYS A 47 1.43 11.08 -0.12
CA LYS A 47 -0.03 11.01 -0.31
C LYS A 47 -0.63 9.70 0.24
N ALA A 48 -0.03 8.56 -0.10
CA ALA A 48 -0.50 7.26 0.37
C ALA A 48 -0.38 7.10 1.91
N ILE A 49 0.68 7.64 2.51
CA ILE A 49 0.87 7.64 3.98
C ILE A 49 -0.15 8.54 4.66
N HIS A 50 -0.42 9.74 4.11
CA HIS A 50 -1.45 10.63 4.63
C HIS A 50 -2.84 9.99 4.55
N MET A 51 -3.15 9.31 3.44
CA MET A 51 -4.39 8.54 3.34
C MET A 51 -4.47 7.47 4.43
N ALA A 52 -3.39 6.71 4.67
CA ALA A 52 -3.37 5.71 5.73
C ALA A 52 -3.58 6.29 7.12
N ALA A 53 -2.95 7.43 7.41
CA ALA A 53 -3.10 8.14 8.67
C ALA A 53 -4.51 8.73 8.88
N HIS A 54 -5.19 9.08 7.78
CA HIS A 54 -6.54 9.62 7.82
C HIS A 54 -7.60 8.54 7.99
N SER A 55 -7.42 7.41 7.29
CA SER A 55 -8.40 6.32 7.30
C SER A 55 -8.25 5.37 8.49
N HIS A 56 -7.09 5.37 9.17
CA HIS A 56 -6.79 4.43 10.25
C HIS A 56 -5.99 5.06 11.39
N THR A 57 -6.27 4.60 12.61
CA THR A 57 -5.46 4.93 13.79
C THR A 57 -4.06 4.36 13.63
N ILE A 58 -3.05 5.23 13.71
CA ILE A 58 -1.64 4.81 13.75
C ILE A 58 -1.29 4.47 15.21
N PRO A 59 -0.92 3.21 15.52
CA PRO A 59 -0.55 2.84 16.88
C PRO A 59 0.73 3.56 17.33
N ALA A 60 0.82 3.87 18.62
CA ALA A 60 2.05 4.38 19.21
C ALA A 60 3.22 3.43 18.92
N GLY A 61 4.34 3.98 18.46
CA GLY A 61 5.52 3.20 18.09
C GLY A 61 5.42 2.47 16.75
N ALA A 62 4.42 2.77 15.91
CA ALA A 62 4.30 2.23 14.56
C ALA A 62 5.61 2.34 13.77
N ILE A 63 5.94 1.28 13.03
CA ILE A 63 7.15 1.22 12.22
C ILE A 63 6.78 1.22 10.75
N PHE A 64 7.22 2.25 10.03
CA PHE A 64 7.21 2.24 8.57
C PHE A 64 8.51 1.62 8.10
N HIS A 65 8.37 0.56 7.34
CA HIS A 65 9.47 -0.05 6.67
C HIS A 65 9.47 0.44 5.21
N SER A 66 10.63 0.57 4.57
CA SER A 66 10.65 0.90 3.13
C SER A 66 11.81 0.18 2.49
N ASP A 67 11.63 -0.25 1.24
CA ASP A 67 12.76 -0.80 0.51
C ASP A 67 13.68 0.33 0.04
N ARG A 68 14.92 -0.02 -0.27
CA ARG A 68 15.99 0.95 -0.52
C ARG A 68 15.83 1.60 -1.89
N GLY A 69 14.86 2.50 -2.03
CA GLY A 69 14.68 3.40 -3.17
C GLY A 69 15.09 4.84 -2.83
N SER A 70 15.60 5.59 -3.82
CA SER A 70 16.00 7.00 -3.66
C SER A 70 14.88 7.89 -3.13
N ASN A 71 13.62 7.65 -3.54
CA ASN A 71 12.46 8.43 -3.11
C ASN A 71 12.17 8.31 -1.60
N HIS A 72 12.49 7.16 -1.00
CA HIS A 72 12.33 6.89 0.44
C HIS A 72 13.43 7.53 1.30
N LYS A 73 14.47 8.10 0.66
CA LYS A 73 15.52 8.88 1.31
C LYS A 73 15.25 10.38 1.30
N SER A 74 14.17 10.84 0.66
CA SER A 74 13.81 12.25 0.64
C SER A 74 13.53 12.80 2.05
N ALA A 75 13.84 14.09 2.25
CA ALA A 75 13.54 14.79 3.50
C ALA A 75 12.04 14.82 3.77
N ASP A 76 11.23 15.07 2.74
CA ASP A 76 9.77 15.14 2.82
C ASP A 76 9.16 13.84 3.36
N PHE A 77 9.57 12.69 2.83
CA PHE A 77 9.13 11.39 3.34
C PHE A 77 9.49 11.20 4.82
N GLY A 78 10.71 11.56 5.21
CA GLY A 78 11.15 11.50 6.60
C GLY A 78 10.36 12.44 7.52
N ASN A 79 10.06 13.65 7.05
CA ASN A 79 9.25 14.65 7.76
C ASN A 79 7.82 14.15 7.97
N THR A 80 7.17 13.62 6.92
CA THR A 80 5.81 13.05 7.01
C THR A 80 5.73 11.92 8.03
N LEU A 81 6.68 10.99 8.05
CA LEU A 81 6.68 9.92 9.04
C LEU A 81 6.84 10.46 10.46
N ARG A 82 7.73 11.42 10.67
CA ARG A 82 7.94 12.06 11.98
C ARG A 82 6.69 12.81 12.47
N SER A 83 6.03 13.58 11.60
CA SER A 83 4.82 14.33 11.97
C SER A 83 3.66 13.42 12.35
N LEU A 84 3.66 12.18 11.86
CA LEU A 84 2.66 11.17 12.17
C LEU A 84 3.07 10.25 13.33
N GLY A 85 4.20 10.52 14.00
CA GLY A 85 4.71 9.67 15.08
C GLY A 85 5.18 8.28 14.63
N ILE A 86 5.43 8.09 13.33
CA ILE A 86 5.84 6.82 12.75
C ILE A 86 7.36 6.72 12.70
N ARG A 87 7.91 5.65 13.29
CA ARG A 87 9.34 5.40 13.24
C ARG A 87 9.74 4.75 11.92
N ARG A 88 10.69 5.36 11.20
CA ARG A 88 11.28 4.76 10.01
C ARG A 88 12.27 3.67 10.40
N SER A 89 12.10 2.45 9.87
CA SER A 89 13.09 1.39 9.97
C SER A 89 13.90 1.29 8.67
N VAL A 90 15.20 1.60 8.76
CA VAL A 90 16.19 1.48 7.68
C VAL A 90 17.37 0.63 8.16
N GLY A 91 17.16 -0.68 8.40
CA GLY A 91 18.22 -1.54 8.96
C GLY A 91 18.10 -3.02 8.57
N ARG A 92 19.20 -3.54 8.00
CA ARG A 92 19.55 -4.90 7.49
C ARG A 92 18.59 -5.59 6.51
N ALA A 93 19.17 -6.39 5.59
CA ALA A 93 18.40 -7.27 4.72
C ALA A 93 17.64 -8.29 5.59
N GLY A 94 16.35 -8.52 5.30
CA GLY A 94 15.41 -9.30 6.13
C GLY A 94 14.50 -8.36 6.94
N SER A 95 13.17 -8.38 6.81
CA SER A 95 12.29 -9.50 6.48
C SER A 95 12.00 -9.63 4.98
N SER A 96 12.39 -10.78 4.40
CA SER A 96 11.85 -11.21 3.11
C SER A 96 10.31 -11.24 3.14
N PHE A 97 9.71 -11.37 4.32
CA PHE A 97 8.29 -11.51 4.52
C PHE A 97 7.48 -10.24 4.22
N ASP A 98 7.89 -9.07 4.72
CA ASP A 98 7.15 -7.82 4.46
C ASP A 98 7.23 -7.40 2.99
N ASN A 99 8.40 -7.59 2.40
CA ASN A 99 8.59 -7.38 0.97
C ASN A 99 7.77 -8.39 0.15
N ALA A 100 7.80 -9.68 0.51
CA ALA A 100 6.99 -10.70 -0.16
C ALA A 100 5.48 -10.42 -0.05
N MET A 101 5.00 -9.83 1.05
CA MET A 101 3.60 -9.44 1.18
C MET A 101 3.22 -8.32 0.21
N ALA A 102 4.04 -7.27 0.14
CA ALA A 102 3.83 -6.19 -0.82
C ALA A 102 3.94 -6.70 -2.26
N GLU A 103 4.96 -7.49 -2.57
CA GLU A 103 5.15 -8.11 -3.89
C GLU A 103 4.00 -9.01 -4.28
N SER A 104 3.48 -9.83 -3.35
CA SER A 104 2.32 -10.69 -3.58
C SER A 104 1.06 -9.87 -3.91
N PHE A 105 0.85 -8.74 -3.23
CA PHE A 105 -0.23 -7.81 -3.56
C PHE A 105 -0.06 -7.26 -4.98
N PHE A 106 1.11 -6.70 -5.32
CA PHE A 106 1.34 -6.12 -6.65
C PHE A 106 1.23 -7.15 -7.77
N ALA A 107 1.74 -8.36 -7.55
CA ALA A 107 1.61 -9.47 -8.51
C ALA A 107 0.13 -9.82 -8.75
N THR A 108 -0.65 -9.93 -7.68
CA THR A 108 -2.10 -10.18 -7.76
C THR A 108 -2.80 -9.08 -8.54
N LEU A 109 -2.57 -7.81 -8.17
CA LEU A 109 -3.21 -6.66 -8.79
C LEU A 109 -2.88 -6.57 -10.28
N LYS A 110 -1.63 -6.84 -10.66
CA LYS A 110 -1.23 -6.86 -12.07
C LYS A 110 -1.91 -7.96 -12.87
N ASN A 111 -1.89 -9.18 -12.35
CA ASN A 111 -2.49 -10.32 -13.04
C ASN A 111 -4.00 -10.12 -13.27
N GLU A 112 -4.69 -9.51 -12.31
CA GLU A 112 -6.13 -9.28 -12.41
C GLU A 112 -6.52 -8.07 -13.26
N ARG A 113 -5.65 -7.06 -13.39
CA ARG A 113 -6.04 -5.76 -13.96
C ARG A 113 -5.30 -5.38 -15.23
N VAL A 114 -3.98 -5.60 -15.32
CA VAL A 114 -3.19 -5.19 -16.49
C VAL A 114 -3.78 -5.69 -17.82
N PRO A 115 -4.26 -6.94 -17.95
CA PRO A 115 -4.88 -7.41 -19.18
C PRO A 115 -6.11 -6.59 -19.64
N ARG A 116 -6.79 -5.89 -18.72
CA ARG A 116 -8.01 -5.12 -18.97
C ARG A 116 -7.76 -3.62 -19.07
N MET A 117 -6.54 -3.17 -18.81
CA MET A 117 -6.18 -1.75 -18.74
C MET A 117 -5.64 -1.20 -20.06
N THR A 118 -5.17 -2.08 -20.95
CA THR A 118 -4.66 -1.69 -22.26
C THR A 118 -5.75 -0.98 -23.07
N GLY A 119 -5.51 0.29 -23.40
CA GLY A 119 -6.46 1.13 -24.15
C GLY A 119 -7.39 1.99 -23.29
N LEU A 120 -7.39 1.82 -21.96
CA LEU A 120 -8.13 2.72 -21.07
C LEU A 120 -7.42 4.07 -20.94
N ILE A 121 -8.19 5.15 -20.91
CA ILE A 121 -7.69 6.45 -20.46
C ILE A 121 -7.29 6.38 -18.97
N ARG A 122 -6.40 7.26 -18.56
CA ARG A 122 -5.79 7.31 -17.23
C ARG A 122 -6.83 7.33 -16.11
N GLN A 123 -7.87 8.15 -16.27
CA GLN A 123 -8.94 8.27 -15.28
C GLN A 123 -9.67 6.93 -15.04
N HIS A 124 -9.94 6.17 -16.09
CA HIS A 124 -10.59 4.85 -15.97
C HIS A 124 -9.66 3.82 -15.32
N ALA A 125 -8.36 3.83 -15.67
CA ALA A 125 -7.38 2.97 -15.02
C ALA A 125 -7.27 3.28 -13.52
N ILE A 126 -7.28 4.56 -13.15
CA ILE A 126 -7.27 5.00 -11.74
C ILE A 126 -8.50 4.48 -11.00
N ALA A 127 -9.69 4.64 -11.57
CA ALA A 127 -10.95 4.19 -10.97
C ALA A 127 -10.98 2.65 -10.80
N ASP A 128 -10.49 1.89 -11.79
CA ASP A 128 -10.45 0.43 -11.72
C ASP A 128 -9.44 -0.08 -10.66
N ILE A 129 -8.27 0.56 -10.54
CA ILE A 129 -7.30 0.24 -9.48
C ILE A 129 -7.89 0.54 -8.10
N ALA A 130 -8.46 1.72 -7.91
CA ALA A 130 -9.09 2.11 -6.65
C ALA A 130 -10.20 1.12 -6.25
N THR A 131 -11.09 0.81 -7.18
CA THR A 131 -12.17 -0.17 -7.00
C THR A 131 -11.63 -1.56 -6.66
N CYS A 132 -10.53 -1.97 -7.30
CA CYS A 132 -9.88 -3.23 -7.00
C CYS A 132 -9.34 -3.28 -5.57
N ILE A 133 -8.67 -2.22 -5.13
CA ILE A 133 -8.08 -2.16 -3.79
C ILE A 133 -9.18 -2.23 -2.74
N GLU A 134 -10.16 -1.34 -2.82
CA GLU A 134 -11.20 -1.24 -1.80
C GLU A 134 -12.14 -2.43 -1.87
N LEU A 135 -12.90 -2.58 -2.96
CA LEU A 135 -14.03 -3.49 -2.99
C LEU A 135 -13.65 -4.96 -3.16
N ARG A 136 -12.48 -5.24 -3.75
CA ARG A 136 -12.06 -6.62 -4.05
C ARG A 136 -10.97 -7.11 -3.12
N TYR A 137 -9.86 -6.38 -3.01
CA TYR A 137 -8.74 -6.82 -2.20
C TYR A 137 -9.05 -6.69 -0.70
N ASN A 138 -9.43 -5.50 -0.22
CA ASN A 138 -9.68 -5.28 1.21
C ASN A 138 -10.93 -6.01 1.72
N HIS A 139 -12.02 -6.01 0.94
CA HIS A 139 -13.33 -6.50 1.40
C HIS A 139 -13.73 -7.91 0.98
N ARG A 140 -13.11 -8.51 -0.05
CA ARG A 140 -13.56 -9.82 -0.57
C ARG A 140 -12.48 -10.89 -0.60
N ARG A 141 -11.20 -10.52 -0.67
CA ARG A 141 -10.14 -11.50 -0.88
C ARG A 141 -9.79 -12.21 0.43
N LEU A 142 -10.09 -13.50 0.50
CA LEU A 142 -9.69 -14.32 1.64
C LEU A 142 -8.18 -14.56 1.65
N ARG A 143 -7.59 -14.57 2.85
CA ARG A 143 -6.16 -14.77 3.03
C ARG A 143 -5.91 -15.90 4.02
N PHE A 144 -5.36 -17.00 3.52
CA PHE A 144 -5.00 -18.16 4.34
C PHE A 144 -4.09 -17.80 5.52
N GLY A 145 -3.13 -16.88 5.30
CA GLY A 145 -2.21 -16.41 6.34
C GLY A 145 -2.84 -15.60 7.48
N VAL A 146 -4.15 -15.34 7.46
CA VAL A 146 -4.92 -14.67 8.52
C VAL A 146 -6.23 -15.42 8.81
N GLY A 147 -6.23 -16.75 8.69
CA GLY A 147 -7.36 -17.59 9.09
C GLY A 147 -8.52 -17.60 8.09
N CYS A 148 -8.22 -17.46 6.79
CA CYS A 148 -9.23 -17.46 5.71
C CYS A 148 -10.26 -16.32 5.82
N LYS A 149 -9.85 -15.19 6.39
CA LYS A 149 -10.65 -13.96 6.47
C LYS A 149 -10.21 -12.96 5.40
N ASN A 150 -11.09 -12.01 5.08
CA ASN A 150 -10.67 -10.86 4.27
C ASN A 150 -9.90 -9.85 5.15
N PRO A 151 -9.02 -9.03 4.56
CA PRO A 151 -8.22 -8.06 5.32
C PRO A 151 -9.04 -7.14 6.22
N HIS A 152 -10.20 -6.68 5.75
CA HIS A 152 -11.08 -5.78 6.49
C HIS A 152 -11.66 -6.44 7.76
N GLU A 153 -12.07 -7.70 7.70
CA GLU A 153 -12.52 -8.46 8.88
C GLU A 153 -11.43 -8.54 9.96
N VAL A 154 -10.21 -8.88 9.55
CA VAL A 154 -9.06 -8.98 10.47
C VAL A 154 -8.74 -7.62 11.11
N GLN A 155 -8.89 -6.55 10.34
CA GLN A 155 -8.68 -5.19 10.83
C GLN A 155 -9.73 -4.80 11.89
N ILE A 156 -11.02 -5.10 11.65
CA ILE A 156 -12.09 -4.85 12.63
C ILE A 156 -11.84 -5.65 13.91
N GLU A 157 -11.50 -6.93 13.80
CA GLU A 157 -11.23 -7.77 14.97
C GLU A 157 -10.06 -7.26 15.81
N ARG A 158 -9.03 -6.74 15.13
CA ARG A 158 -7.90 -6.08 15.81
C ARG A 158 -8.34 -4.83 16.54
N GLN A 159 -9.13 -3.97 15.89
CA GLN A 159 -9.59 -2.72 16.49
C GLN A 159 -10.46 -3.00 17.72
N ASN A 160 -11.41 -3.92 17.59
CA ASN A 160 -12.25 -4.33 18.71
C ASN A 160 -11.41 -4.80 19.90
N ARG A 161 -10.37 -5.63 19.68
CA ARG A 161 -9.47 -6.09 20.76
C ARG A 161 -8.69 -4.97 21.44
N LEU A 162 -8.37 -3.90 20.72
CA LEU A 162 -7.66 -2.76 21.28
C LEU A 162 -8.59 -1.82 22.06
N ASP A 163 -9.87 -1.76 21.69
CA ASP A 163 -10.85 -0.91 22.37
C ASP A 163 -11.36 -1.52 23.70
N VAL A 164 -11.20 -2.83 23.90
CA VAL A 164 -11.56 -3.52 25.17
C VAL A 164 -10.37 -3.70 26.14
N ALA A 165 -9.18 -3.20 25.78
CA ALA A 165 -7.93 -3.37 26.53
C ALA A 165 -7.47 -2.05 27.19
#